data_AF-A0A2M7AFG2-F1
#
_entry.id   AF-A0A2M7AFG2-F1
#
_cell.length_a   1.000
_cell.length_b   1.000
_cell.length_c   1.000
_cell.angle_alpha   90.00
_cell.angle_beta   90.00
_cell.angle_gamma   90.00
#
_symmetry.space_group_name_H-M   'P 1'
#
loop_
_entity.id
_entity.type
_entity.pdbx_description
1 polymer ?
#
loop_
_entity_poly.entity_id
_entity_poly.type
_entity_poly.pdbx_seq_one_letter_code
_entity_poly.pdbx_strand_id
1 'polypeptide(L)'
;MNDAQITGGKWWLPGTEQYRVKLAVRSESAITDIRIYDGPVLLRRFRPGVPPLAGGDSGGASFTFDLPHDQQRNLVAEITDANGKRAITGGLFIRSWLNWRFMCGDRGNSICDAIQVDEAGAYMTGPTAPYQRKMTAFGVCAGYGERHFNILPPDFDGGMRPVGMHVQPWFQIPDYTCAPPSSTLESRMEVPLCSRDGLMQDNTIVGYFPGKSDYHAWGPKVAPKDIDGVRVRYRYLDITARAHDPGVLLLEGSLHFDRAMKLNHLSLFNVFHTSEQGEGDHFALVTPETTVSGMVAGEPFGAGGRMGPGSYACVFPSLWGSTGIIALDDGSRAEVYSQPPSNHIGVSLVDVPREIKAGEELRYRYVLMHGRAGEGPNTSEWEQFAVRMGLRGKPAYEVKDVKLGNVTGTKFLLELEPAEGGFAGAVTHADLPIRLPVRVSSMNPNWTFAWFDLDRKEWYPSAIDRETRTGFFTLDTRRGAHRLFAGHPVLADNPDVHISVLSDGKSEIRADLNNVTDKPMTLTIRLNPALGTSAPQQMELASGEMRTVKFAYSAN
;
A
#
# COMPACT_ATOMS: atom_id res chain seq x y z
N MET A 1 29.78 -6.37 5.99
CA MET A 1 29.45 -5.10 6.66
C MET A 1 28.60 -4.33 5.67
N ASN A 2 27.32 -4.09 5.96
CA ASN A 2 26.40 -3.44 5.02
C ASN A 2 26.32 -1.96 5.42
N ASP A 3 26.84 -1.09 4.57
CA ASP A 3 26.84 0.36 4.76
C ASP A 3 25.93 0.97 3.70
N ALA A 4 24.81 1.56 4.12
CA ALA A 4 23.88 2.29 3.26
C ALA A 4 24.09 3.79 3.47
N GLN A 5 24.48 4.49 2.42
CA GLN A 5 24.67 5.95 2.42
C GLN A 5 23.58 6.59 1.56
N ILE A 6 22.98 7.68 2.03
CA ILE A 6 22.02 8.49 1.27
C ILE A 6 22.81 9.32 0.25
N THR A 7 22.59 9.09 -1.04
CA THR A 7 23.34 9.74 -2.12
C THR A 7 22.40 10.47 -3.08
N GLY A 8 22.17 11.77 -2.84
CA GLY A 8 21.42 12.65 -3.74
C GLY A 8 19.92 12.77 -3.41
N GLY A 9 19.28 13.80 -4.00
CA GLY A 9 17.87 14.15 -3.79
C GLY A 9 17.65 15.37 -2.89
N LYS A 10 16.44 15.95 -2.94
CA LYS A 10 15.98 16.86 -1.88
C LYS A 10 15.60 15.95 -0.70
N TRP A 11 16.24 16.07 0.45
CA TRP A 11 16.01 15.16 1.60
C TRP A 11 14.54 15.13 2.09
N TRP A 12 13.76 16.16 1.76
CA TRP A 12 12.32 16.24 2.04
C TRP A 12 11.43 15.73 0.89
N LEU A 13 12.01 15.25 -0.21
CA LEU A 13 11.31 14.72 -1.38
C LEU A 13 11.52 13.20 -1.48
N PRO A 14 10.66 12.38 -0.82
CA PRO A 14 10.69 10.93 -0.89
C PRO A 14 10.91 10.37 -2.28
N GLY A 15 11.67 9.28 -2.33
CA GLY A 15 12.03 8.60 -3.56
C GLY A 15 13.18 9.26 -4.34
N THR A 16 13.50 10.54 -4.11
CA THR A 16 14.72 11.14 -4.70
C THR A 16 15.99 10.74 -3.99
N GLU A 17 15.86 10.18 -2.79
CA GLU A 17 16.96 9.51 -2.09
C GLU A 17 17.32 8.22 -2.82
N GLN A 18 18.62 7.97 -2.89
CA GLN A 18 19.17 6.69 -3.33
C GLN A 18 19.97 6.13 -2.18
N TYR A 19 19.97 4.81 -2.06
CA TYR A 19 20.89 4.14 -1.18
C TYR A 19 21.80 3.24 -1.99
N ARG A 20 23.04 3.23 -1.54
CA ARG A 20 24.09 2.38 -2.06
C ARG A 20 24.14 1.07 -1.31
N VAL A 21 24.04 -0.04 -2.03
CA VAL A 21 24.26 -1.39 -1.48
C VAL A 21 25.69 -1.81 -1.79
N LYS A 22 26.45 -2.14 -0.75
CA LYS A 22 27.81 -2.68 -0.85
C LYS A 22 27.82 -4.11 -0.32
N LEU A 23 28.30 -5.06 -1.13
CA LEU A 23 28.54 -6.43 -0.68
C LEU A 23 29.99 -6.83 -0.98
N ALA A 24 30.62 -7.47 0.00
CA ALA A 24 31.92 -8.11 -0.14
C ALA A 24 31.78 -9.58 0.28
N VAL A 25 32.31 -10.48 -0.52
CA VAL A 25 32.27 -11.92 -0.27
C VAL A 25 33.64 -12.54 -0.55
N ARG A 26 33.92 -13.64 0.16
CA ARG A 26 35.14 -14.43 0.01
C ARG A 26 34.81 -15.92 0.14
N SER A 27 35.39 -16.74 -0.74
CA SER A 27 35.43 -18.20 -0.62
C SER A 27 36.84 -18.71 -0.93
N GLU A 28 37.15 -19.93 -0.51
CA GLU A 28 38.35 -20.66 -0.92
C GLU A 28 38.30 -21.08 -2.40
N SER A 29 37.10 -21.06 -3.01
CA SER A 29 36.86 -21.33 -4.42
C SER A 29 36.31 -20.09 -5.12
N ALA A 30 36.43 -20.04 -6.44
CA ALA A 30 35.87 -18.93 -7.20
C ALA A 30 34.36 -18.81 -6.93
N ILE A 31 33.89 -17.60 -6.63
CA ILE A 31 32.45 -17.31 -6.63
C ILE A 31 31.92 -17.57 -8.04
N THR A 32 30.68 -18.03 -8.19
CA THR A 32 30.05 -18.32 -9.49
C THR A 32 28.72 -17.60 -9.69
N ASP A 33 27.99 -17.31 -8.62
CA ASP A 33 26.68 -16.67 -8.70
C ASP A 33 26.41 -15.86 -7.43
N ILE A 34 25.89 -14.65 -7.59
CA ILE A 34 25.42 -13.81 -6.48
C ILE A 34 24.01 -13.35 -6.81
N ARG A 35 23.05 -13.66 -5.94
CA ARG A 35 21.64 -13.32 -6.08
C ARG A 35 21.22 -12.42 -4.93
N ILE A 36 20.67 -11.26 -5.24
CA ILE A 36 20.09 -10.35 -4.24
C ILE A 36 18.59 -10.42 -4.35
N TYR A 37 17.94 -10.80 -3.26
CA TYR A 37 16.50 -10.89 -3.13
C TYR A 37 15.94 -9.69 -2.38
N ASP A 38 14.72 -9.27 -2.73
CA ASP A 38 13.85 -8.38 -1.96
C ASP A 38 12.62 -9.19 -1.51
N GLY A 39 12.67 -9.74 -0.30
CA GLY A 39 11.75 -10.79 0.12
C GLY A 39 11.84 -12.02 -0.82
N PRO A 40 10.75 -12.49 -1.45
CA PRO A 40 10.78 -13.62 -2.37
C PRO A 40 11.28 -13.28 -3.79
N VAL A 41 11.50 -12.00 -4.08
CA VAL A 41 11.81 -11.52 -5.44
C VAL A 41 13.32 -11.51 -5.67
N LEU A 42 13.80 -12.13 -6.74
CA LEU A 42 15.16 -11.91 -7.22
C LEU A 42 15.28 -10.49 -7.81
N LEU A 43 15.93 -9.57 -7.10
CA LEU A 43 16.05 -8.16 -7.50
C LEU A 43 17.29 -7.90 -8.38
N ARG A 44 18.41 -8.54 -8.04
CA ARG A 44 19.66 -8.48 -8.80
C ARG A 44 20.35 -9.83 -8.88
N ARG A 45 21.13 -10.00 -9.94
CA ARG A 45 22.05 -11.11 -10.08
C ARG A 45 23.37 -10.62 -10.65
N PHE A 46 24.46 -11.17 -10.13
CA PHE A 46 25.80 -10.92 -10.61
C PHE A 46 26.52 -12.25 -10.86
N ARG A 47 27.25 -12.33 -11.97
CA ARG A 47 28.17 -13.43 -12.26
C ARG A 47 29.61 -12.92 -12.40
N PRO A 48 30.61 -13.66 -11.89
CA PRO A 48 32.01 -13.34 -12.07
C PRO A 48 32.42 -13.28 -13.54
N GLY A 49 33.41 -12.43 -13.83
CA GLY A 49 33.82 -12.12 -15.22
C GLY A 49 32.97 -11.03 -15.88
N VAL A 50 31.97 -10.50 -15.18
CA VAL A 50 31.12 -9.41 -15.66
C VAL A 50 31.27 -8.19 -14.72
N PRO A 51 31.55 -6.97 -15.24
CA PRO A 51 31.53 -5.75 -14.42
C PRO A 51 30.20 -5.64 -13.63
N PRO A 52 30.20 -5.09 -12.40
CA PRO A 52 31.21 -4.22 -11.77
C PRO A 52 32.18 -4.90 -10.78
N LEU A 53 32.45 -6.20 -10.91
CA LEU A 53 33.35 -6.91 -9.99
C LEU A 53 34.80 -6.42 -10.13
N ALA A 54 35.19 -5.45 -9.31
CA ALA A 54 36.56 -4.96 -9.22
C ALA A 54 37.31 -5.67 -8.08
N GLY A 55 38.46 -6.25 -8.40
CA GLY A 55 39.51 -6.62 -7.44
C GLY A 55 39.22 -7.85 -6.58
N GLY A 56 40.08 -8.85 -6.71
CA GLY A 56 40.14 -9.97 -5.78
C GLY A 56 41.05 -11.05 -6.30
N ASP A 57 42.28 -11.11 -5.78
CA ASP A 57 43.10 -12.31 -5.83
C ASP A 57 42.24 -13.53 -5.45
N SER A 58 42.39 -14.61 -6.23
CA SER A 58 41.74 -15.92 -6.11
C SER A 58 40.82 -16.11 -4.87
N GLY A 59 39.54 -15.74 -5.01
CA GLY A 59 38.49 -16.09 -4.04
C GLY A 59 37.64 -14.94 -3.48
N GLY A 60 38.02 -13.68 -3.70
CA GLY A 60 37.26 -12.50 -3.26
C GLY A 60 36.42 -11.85 -4.37
N ALA A 61 35.26 -11.30 -4.01
CA ALA A 61 34.43 -10.46 -4.89
C ALA A 61 33.81 -9.30 -4.09
N SER A 62 33.83 -8.10 -4.67
CA SER A 62 33.11 -6.95 -4.13
C SER A 62 32.28 -6.28 -5.23
N PHE A 63 31.09 -5.82 -4.89
CA PHE A 63 30.28 -5.04 -5.82
C PHE A 63 29.45 -4.00 -5.08
N THR A 64 29.11 -2.97 -5.84
CA THR A 64 28.33 -1.83 -5.38
C THR A 64 27.29 -1.52 -6.44
N PHE A 65 26.06 -1.30 -6.01
CA PHE A 65 25.00 -0.80 -6.86
C PHE A 65 24.11 0.15 -6.07
N ASP A 66 23.46 1.05 -6.78
CA ASP A 66 22.54 2.02 -6.19
C ASP A 66 21.10 1.55 -6.49
N LEU A 67 20.18 1.84 -5.57
CA LEU A 67 18.75 1.60 -5.73
C LEU A 67 17.98 2.87 -5.38
N PRO A 68 16.86 3.14 -6.09
CA PRO A 68 15.96 4.19 -5.66
C PRO A 68 15.32 3.83 -4.32
N HIS A 69 14.96 4.84 -3.56
CA HIS A 69 14.19 4.71 -2.32
C HIS A 69 12.70 4.88 -2.56
N ASP A 70 12.20 4.10 -3.51
CA ASP A 70 10.82 4.04 -3.99
C ASP A 70 9.92 3.17 -3.09
N GLN A 71 10.49 2.22 -2.37
CA GLN A 71 9.78 1.33 -1.45
C GLN A 71 10.67 0.87 -0.30
N GLN A 72 10.03 0.36 0.77
CA GLN A 72 10.74 -0.40 1.79
C GLN A 72 11.19 -1.75 1.21
N ARG A 73 12.41 -2.17 1.52
CA ARG A 73 12.99 -3.42 0.99
C ARG A 73 13.52 -4.30 2.11
N ASN A 74 13.52 -5.61 1.88
CA ASN A 74 14.22 -6.58 2.71
C ASN A 74 15.24 -7.34 1.86
N LEU A 75 16.48 -6.84 1.86
CA LEU A 75 17.53 -7.38 1.01
C LEU A 75 18.21 -8.59 1.64
N VAL A 76 18.26 -9.70 0.91
CA VAL A 76 19.01 -10.91 1.29
C VAL A 76 19.93 -11.29 0.13
N ALA A 77 21.19 -11.58 0.40
CA ALA A 77 22.10 -12.10 -0.61
C ALA A 77 22.29 -13.61 -0.45
N GLU A 78 22.20 -14.34 -1.56
CA GLU A 78 22.64 -15.72 -1.70
C GLU A 78 23.87 -15.75 -2.61
N ILE A 79 24.95 -16.38 -2.15
CA ILE A 79 26.21 -16.50 -2.86
C ILE A 79 26.54 -17.97 -3.07
N THR A 80 26.88 -18.35 -4.30
CA THR A 80 27.33 -19.70 -4.66
C THR A 80 28.78 -19.67 -5.15
N ASP A 81 29.60 -20.63 -4.74
CA ASP A 81 30.96 -20.81 -5.26
C ASP A 81 31.06 -21.95 -6.29
N ALA A 82 32.26 -22.16 -6.85
CA ALA A 82 32.53 -23.14 -7.90
C ALA A 82 32.38 -24.59 -7.43
N ASN A 83 32.39 -24.84 -6.12
CA ASN A 83 32.13 -26.15 -5.53
C ASN A 83 30.64 -26.33 -5.14
N GLY A 84 29.79 -25.35 -5.45
CA GLY A 84 28.36 -25.37 -5.11
C GLY A 84 28.06 -25.06 -3.65
N LYS A 85 29.04 -24.58 -2.86
CA LYS A 85 28.77 -24.14 -1.48
C LYS A 85 27.98 -22.84 -1.53
N ARG A 86 27.01 -22.70 -0.61
CA ARG A 86 26.12 -21.53 -0.52
C ARG A 86 26.35 -20.77 0.78
N ALA A 87 26.38 -19.45 0.69
CA ALA A 87 26.33 -18.53 1.83
C ALA A 87 25.11 -17.61 1.68
N ILE A 88 24.42 -17.34 2.80
CA ILE A 88 23.24 -16.47 2.83
C ILE A 88 23.48 -15.39 3.88
N THR A 89 23.24 -14.13 3.55
CA THR A 89 23.37 -13.02 4.51
C THR A 89 22.16 -12.94 5.44
N GLY A 90 22.31 -12.26 6.58
CA GLY A 90 21.14 -11.74 7.29
C GLY A 90 20.35 -10.77 6.41
N GLY A 91 19.06 -10.58 6.73
CA GLY A 91 18.20 -9.60 6.05
C GLY A 91 18.62 -8.16 6.37
N LEU A 92 18.76 -7.34 5.33
CA LEU A 92 18.96 -5.90 5.43
C LEU A 92 17.65 -5.19 5.12
N PHE A 93 17.01 -4.64 6.15
CA PHE A 93 15.81 -3.84 5.97
C PHE A 93 16.18 -2.42 5.59
N ILE A 94 15.71 -2.00 4.42
CA ILE A 94 15.83 -0.65 3.93
C ILE A 94 14.50 0.02 4.15
N ARG A 95 14.51 1.03 5.00
CA ARG A 95 13.32 1.73 5.44
C ARG A 95 13.47 3.19 5.05
N SER A 96 12.36 3.80 4.64
CA SER A 96 12.35 5.24 4.49
C SER A 96 12.20 5.91 5.84
N TRP A 97 13.10 6.88 6.11
CA TRP A 97 13.04 7.67 7.33
C TRP A 97 11.73 8.49 7.40
N LEU A 98 11.13 8.75 6.24
CA LEU A 98 9.83 9.39 6.10
C LEU A 98 8.65 8.41 6.32
N ASN A 99 8.90 7.09 6.25
CA ASN A 99 7.86 6.05 6.40
C ASN A 99 8.03 5.15 7.65
N TRP A 100 9.11 5.26 8.43
CA TRP A 100 9.34 4.42 9.62
C TRP A 100 10.13 5.16 10.73
N ARG A 101 9.61 5.12 11.97
CA ARG A 101 10.17 5.80 13.16
C ARG A 101 11.24 5.00 13.92
N PHE A 102 12.04 5.72 14.72
CA PHE A 102 13.08 5.20 15.62
C PHE A 102 12.68 3.91 16.33
N MET A 103 13.57 2.94 16.36
CA MET A 103 13.42 1.82 17.31
C MET A 103 13.95 2.27 18.68
N CYS A 104 13.38 1.74 19.76
CA CYS A 104 14.02 1.78 21.08
C CYS A 104 15.47 1.29 20.96
N GLY A 105 16.35 1.73 21.89
CA GLY A 105 17.77 1.38 21.85
C GLY A 105 18.04 -0.13 21.90
N ASP A 106 17.09 -0.92 22.40
CA ASP A 106 17.07 -2.39 22.43
C ASP A 106 16.49 -3.04 21.17
N ARG A 107 15.97 -2.23 20.24
CA ARG A 107 15.27 -2.62 19.00
C ARG A 107 13.98 -3.43 19.21
N GLY A 108 13.40 -3.41 20.41
CA GLY A 108 12.18 -4.13 20.75
C GLY A 108 10.89 -3.43 20.34
N ASN A 109 10.87 -2.09 20.31
CA ASN A 109 9.68 -1.28 20.05
C ASN A 109 9.93 -0.17 19.02
N SER A 110 8.88 0.25 18.29
CA SER A 110 8.87 1.53 17.57
C SER A 110 8.55 2.68 18.53
N ILE A 111 9.32 3.76 18.50
CA ILE A 111 9.02 5.00 19.23
C ILE A 111 7.99 5.79 18.43
N CYS A 112 6.95 6.22 19.13
CA CYS A 112 5.63 6.44 18.58
C CYS A 112 5.34 7.85 18.07
N ASP A 113 6.33 8.75 17.92
CA ASP A 113 6.14 10.13 17.46
C ASP A 113 7.36 10.69 16.71
N ALA A 114 7.14 11.24 15.50
CA ALA A 114 8.15 12.00 14.77
C ALA A 114 7.48 13.15 14.01
N ILE A 115 7.93 14.37 14.31
CA ILE A 115 7.60 15.57 13.54
C ILE A 115 8.46 15.52 12.27
N GLN A 116 7.82 15.39 11.13
CA GLN A 116 8.41 15.47 9.81
C GLN A 116 8.09 16.83 9.17
N VAL A 117 8.74 17.16 8.07
CA VAL A 117 8.46 18.37 7.28
C VAL A 117 8.29 17.96 5.83
N ASP A 118 7.18 18.36 5.21
CA ASP A 118 6.95 18.23 3.77
C ASP A 118 6.80 19.62 3.12
N GLU A 119 6.39 19.65 1.85
CA GLU A 119 6.16 20.89 1.10
C GLU A 119 5.13 21.86 1.72
N ALA A 120 4.25 21.37 2.58
CA ALA A 120 3.24 22.18 3.26
C ALA A 120 3.57 22.40 4.76
N GLY A 121 4.81 22.10 5.18
CA GLY A 121 5.31 22.38 6.53
C GLY A 121 5.45 21.17 7.43
N ALA A 122 5.61 21.43 8.74
CA ALA A 122 5.78 20.38 9.73
C ALA A 122 4.49 19.58 9.93
N TYR A 123 4.58 18.26 9.99
CA TYR A 123 3.47 17.37 10.26
C TYR A 123 3.92 16.22 11.17
N MET A 124 3.01 15.69 11.97
CA MET A 124 3.27 14.44 12.68
C MET A 124 3.02 13.28 11.72
N THR A 125 4.06 12.50 11.45
CA THR A 125 3.84 11.10 11.01
C THR A 125 3.31 10.34 12.22
N GLY A 126 2.31 9.45 12.08
CA GLY A 126 1.71 8.58 13.11
C GLY A 126 2.15 7.11 13.03
N PRO A 127 1.79 6.20 13.96
CA PRO A 127 2.38 4.84 14.03
C PRO A 127 2.15 4.01 12.76
N THR A 128 3.23 3.73 12.01
CA THR A 128 3.24 2.84 10.83
C THR A 128 3.52 1.38 11.18
N ALA A 129 2.99 0.88 12.29
CA ALA A 129 3.01 -0.55 12.58
C ALA A 129 1.61 -1.13 12.41
N PRO A 130 1.25 -1.66 11.21
CA PRO A 130 0.06 -2.50 11.08
C PRO A 130 0.18 -3.81 11.90
N TYR A 131 1.35 -4.04 12.50
CA TYR A 131 1.69 -5.22 13.29
C TYR A 131 2.17 -4.82 14.68
N GLN A 132 1.31 -4.25 15.52
CA GLN A 132 1.48 -4.59 16.93
C GLN A 132 0.92 -5.97 17.15
N ARG A 133 1.77 -6.85 17.68
CA ARG A 133 1.33 -7.93 18.54
C ARG A 133 0.72 -7.33 19.80
N LYS A 134 -0.47 -6.74 19.70
CA LYS A 134 -1.28 -6.51 20.91
C LYS A 134 -2.06 -7.75 21.24
N MET A 135 -1.34 -8.70 21.83
CA MET A 135 -1.92 -9.67 22.73
C MET A 135 -2.30 -9.02 24.08
N THR A 136 -3.09 -7.94 24.04
CA THR A 136 -3.58 -7.25 25.23
C THR A 136 -5.09 -7.05 25.17
N ALA A 137 -5.78 -7.90 25.95
CA ALA A 137 -6.92 -7.58 26.82
C ALA A 137 -8.32 -7.25 26.25
N PHE A 138 -8.55 -7.11 24.94
CA PHE A 138 -9.93 -6.96 24.43
C PHE A 138 -10.14 -7.88 23.23
N GLY A 139 -11.15 -8.74 23.31
CA GLY A 139 -11.14 -10.06 22.66
C GLY A 139 -11.44 -10.03 21.18
N VAL A 140 -11.28 -11.20 20.54
CA VAL A 140 -11.47 -11.57 19.12
C VAL A 140 -10.13 -11.79 18.37
N CYS A 141 -10.11 -12.86 17.57
CA CYS A 141 -8.94 -13.55 17.02
C CYS A 141 -8.61 -13.09 15.59
N ALA A 142 -7.34 -12.77 15.33
CA ALA A 142 -6.84 -12.52 13.99
C ALA A 142 -7.06 -13.74 13.06
N GLY A 143 -7.62 -13.55 11.86
CA GLY A 143 -7.30 -14.32 10.68
C GLY A 143 -5.92 -13.88 10.21
N TYR A 144 -5.03 -14.84 9.98
CA TYR A 144 -3.62 -14.55 9.75
C TYR A 144 -3.35 -14.42 8.26
N GLY A 145 -2.69 -13.35 7.84
CA GLY A 145 -2.17 -13.20 6.49
C GLY A 145 -0.93 -14.07 6.26
N GLU A 146 -0.83 -14.68 5.09
CA GLU A 146 0.28 -15.57 4.67
C GLU A 146 1.69 -14.95 4.86
N ARG A 147 1.81 -13.62 4.70
CA ARG A 147 3.10 -12.90 4.83
C ARG A 147 3.67 -12.90 6.26
N HIS A 148 2.87 -13.17 7.30
CA HIS A 148 3.33 -13.09 8.71
C HIS A 148 4.42 -14.10 9.07
N PHE A 149 4.35 -15.33 8.56
CA PHE A 149 5.32 -16.38 8.90
C PHE A 149 6.66 -16.24 8.16
N ASN A 150 6.66 -15.49 7.07
CA ASN A 150 7.85 -15.35 6.22
C ASN A 150 8.79 -14.23 6.68
N ILE A 151 8.38 -13.36 7.60
CA ILE A 151 9.09 -12.09 7.85
C ILE A 151 9.43 -11.83 9.33
N LEU A 152 8.79 -12.47 10.33
CA LEU A 152 9.02 -12.14 11.75
C LEU A 152 9.10 -13.36 12.70
N PRO A 153 10.14 -13.44 13.58
CA PRO A 153 10.20 -14.43 14.63
C PRO A 153 9.18 -14.15 15.76
N PRO A 154 8.82 -15.18 16.55
CA PRO A 154 7.62 -15.15 17.38
C PRO A 154 7.66 -14.36 18.71
N ASP A 155 8.50 -13.34 18.90
CA ASP A 155 8.64 -12.64 20.21
C ASP A 155 8.97 -11.13 20.09
N PHE A 156 8.00 -10.30 19.70
CA PHE A 156 8.14 -8.83 19.66
C PHE A 156 7.20 -8.15 20.68
N ASP A 157 7.76 -7.21 21.45
CA ASP A 157 7.15 -6.50 22.60
C ASP A 157 6.24 -5.32 22.16
N GLY A 158 5.34 -4.88 23.03
CA GLY A 158 4.17 -4.04 22.69
C GLY A 158 4.38 -2.53 22.82
N GLY A 159 4.06 -1.77 21.76
CA GLY A 159 4.06 -0.30 21.76
C GLY A 159 2.77 0.36 22.30
N MET A 160 2.63 1.69 22.16
CA MET A 160 1.43 2.47 22.54
C MET A 160 0.13 1.91 21.92
N ARG A 161 -1.02 2.02 22.60
CA ARG A 161 -2.34 1.71 21.99
C ARG A 161 -2.53 2.64 20.79
N PRO A 162 -2.63 2.12 19.56
CA PRO A 162 -3.21 2.92 18.51
C PRO A 162 -4.65 3.21 18.91
N VAL A 163 -5.09 4.44 18.66
CA VAL A 163 -6.50 4.79 18.71
C VAL A 163 -7.09 4.19 17.44
N GLY A 164 -7.64 2.98 17.55
CA GLY A 164 -7.94 2.15 16.39
C GLY A 164 -9.20 2.63 15.68
N MET A 165 -9.07 3.08 14.44
CA MET A 165 -10.09 2.77 13.44
C MET A 165 -10.00 1.28 13.17
N HIS A 166 -10.88 0.52 13.81
CA HIS A 166 -10.89 -0.92 13.62
C HIS A 166 -11.78 -1.27 12.44
N VAL A 167 -11.21 -2.00 11.50
CA VAL A 167 -11.92 -2.56 10.36
C VAL A 167 -11.95 -4.06 10.55
N GLN A 168 -13.13 -4.59 10.85
CA GLN A 168 -13.27 -6.00 11.21
C GLN A 168 -14.13 -6.71 10.18
N PRO A 169 -13.59 -7.45 9.20
CA PRO A 169 -14.44 -8.24 8.34
C PRO A 169 -15.22 -9.31 9.12
N TRP A 170 -16.53 -9.44 8.86
CA TRP A 170 -17.42 -10.30 9.64
C TRP A 170 -18.21 -11.28 8.77
N PHE A 171 -17.55 -12.37 8.43
CA PHE A 171 -18.13 -13.45 7.65
C PHE A 171 -18.96 -14.42 8.52
N GLN A 172 -20.25 -14.58 8.19
CA GLN A 172 -21.09 -15.67 8.71
C GLN A 172 -21.40 -16.66 7.58
N ILE A 173 -20.58 -17.70 7.49
CA ILE A 173 -20.78 -18.78 6.51
C ILE A 173 -21.48 -19.94 7.26
N PRO A 174 -22.55 -20.57 6.71
CA PRO A 174 -23.17 -21.74 7.33
C PRO A 174 -22.15 -22.86 7.57
N ASP A 175 -22.27 -23.56 8.71
CA ASP A 175 -21.29 -24.53 9.23
C ASP A 175 -19.92 -23.96 9.64
N TYR A 176 -19.71 -22.66 9.41
CA TYR A 176 -18.57 -21.88 9.87
C TYR A 176 -19.03 -20.95 10.99
N THR A 177 -19.51 -21.54 12.10
CA THR A 177 -19.59 -20.78 13.35
C THR A 177 -18.16 -20.71 13.86
N CYS A 178 -17.48 -19.61 13.56
CA CYS A 178 -16.36 -19.20 14.38
C CYS A 178 -16.90 -19.30 15.83
N ALA A 179 -16.33 -20.21 16.63
CA ALA A 179 -16.80 -20.54 17.97
C ALA A 179 -15.84 -19.91 19.01
N PRO A 180 -16.34 -19.27 20.10
CA PRO A 180 -17.75 -19.03 20.45
C PRO A 180 -18.51 -18.25 19.36
N PRO A 181 -19.85 -18.21 19.33
CA PRO A 181 -20.69 -17.50 18.33
C PRO A 181 -20.36 -16.01 18.07
N SER A 182 -19.38 -15.47 18.79
CA SER A 182 -18.76 -14.15 18.66
C SER A 182 -17.37 -14.18 18.02
N SER A 183 -16.85 -15.34 17.63
CA SER A 183 -15.58 -15.40 16.91
C SER A 183 -15.86 -14.93 15.49
N THR A 184 -14.98 -14.11 14.97
CA THR A 184 -15.04 -13.59 13.62
C THR A 184 -13.74 -13.99 12.92
N LEU A 185 -13.77 -14.06 11.59
CA LEU A 185 -12.55 -13.96 10.79
C LEU A 185 -12.04 -12.51 10.90
N GLU A 186 -11.54 -12.15 12.07
CA GLU A 186 -11.16 -10.78 12.35
C GLU A 186 -9.78 -10.53 11.75
N SER A 187 -9.58 -9.53 10.92
CA SER A 187 -8.23 -8.98 10.78
C SER A 187 -8.26 -7.63 11.48
N ARG A 188 -7.84 -7.56 12.75
CA ARG A 188 -7.60 -6.27 13.38
C ARG A 188 -6.41 -5.63 12.71
N MET A 189 -6.66 -4.59 11.95
CA MET A 189 -5.61 -3.75 11.42
C MET A 189 -5.58 -2.47 12.20
N GLU A 190 -4.41 -2.18 12.75
CA GLU A 190 -4.10 -0.89 13.34
C GLU A 190 -3.63 0.00 12.18
N VAL A 191 -4.42 1.02 11.88
CA VAL A 191 -4.20 1.90 10.73
C VAL A 191 -3.07 2.89 11.06
N PRO A 192 -2.13 3.14 10.14
CA PRO A 192 -1.27 4.31 10.27
C PRO A 192 -2.10 5.59 10.28
N LEU A 193 -1.74 6.58 11.10
CA LEU A 193 -2.46 7.86 11.06
C LEU A 193 -2.19 8.64 9.76
N CYS A 194 -1.10 8.34 9.04
CA CYS A 194 -0.79 8.94 7.75
C CYS A 194 0.37 8.28 7.00
N SER A 195 0.37 8.43 5.67
CA SER A 195 1.50 8.27 4.76
C SER A 195 1.40 9.35 3.66
N ARG A 196 2.50 10.06 3.35
CA ARG A 196 2.48 11.16 2.38
C ARG A 196 2.01 10.72 0.99
N ASP A 197 2.62 9.64 0.49
CA ASP A 197 2.42 9.15 -0.89
C ASP A 197 1.48 7.93 -0.93
N GLY A 198 1.40 7.22 0.19
CA GLY A 198 0.47 6.13 0.43
C GLY A 198 1.11 4.92 1.11
N LEU A 199 0.32 4.12 1.79
CA LEU A 199 0.72 2.81 2.31
C LEU A 199 -0.26 1.77 1.77
N MET A 200 0.27 0.82 1.02
CA MET A 200 -0.52 -0.31 0.51
C MET A 200 -0.17 -1.57 1.28
N GLN A 201 -1.18 -2.30 1.72
CA GLN A 201 -1.02 -3.66 2.20
C GLN A 201 -2.11 -4.54 1.57
N ASP A 202 -1.67 -5.71 1.12
CA ASP A 202 -2.50 -6.73 0.49
C ASP A 202 -2.33 -8.03 1.27
N ASN A 203 -3.46 -8.64 1.62
CA ASN A 203 -3.52 -9.83 2.46
C ASN A 203 -4.49 -10.84 1.86
N THR A 204 -4.11 -12.11 2.00
CA THR A 204 -4.99 -13.26 1.82
C THR A 204 -5.22 -13.90 3.19
N ILE A 205 -6.48 -14.12 3.57
CA ILE A 205 -6.81 -14.86 4.79
C ILE A 205 -6.84 -16.34 4.44
N VAL A 206 -5.95 -17.11 5.06
CA VAL A 206 -5.80 -18.56 4.81
C VAL A 206 -6.35 -19.43 5.93
N GLY A 207 -6.54 -18.86 7.13
CA GLY A 207 -7.05 -19.59 8.28
C GLY A 207 -7.49 -18.70 9.44
N TYR A 208 -8.01 -19.32 10.50
CA TYR A 208 -8.51 -18.70 11.73
C TYR A 208 -8.17 -19.53 12.96
N PHE A 209 -8.16 -18.91 14.15
CA PHE A 209 -7.92 -19.62 15.40
C PHE A 209 -9.25 -20.01 16.05
N PRO A 210 -9.53 -21.30 16.29
CA PRO A 210 -10.78 -21.72 16.94
C PRO A 210 -10.74 -21.47 18.46
N GLY A 211 -11.89 -21.06 19.03
CA GLY A 211 -12.09 -20.90 20.48
C GLY A 211 -12.05 -19.45 20.98
N LYS A 212 -12.45 -19.23 22.25
CA LYS A 212 -12.05 -18.02 22.98
C LYS A 212 -10.56 -18.12 23.19
N SER A 213 -9.77 -17.28 22.53
CA SER A 213 -8.40 -17.09 23.01
C SER A 213 -8.51 -16.45 24.38
N ASP A 214 -8.38 -17.23 25.45
CA ASP A 214 -8.28 -16.68 26.79
C ASP A 214 -6.96 -15.89 26.88
N TYR A 215 -7.08 -14.61 26.50
CA TYR A 215 -6.44 -13.34 26.88
C TYR A 215 -4.97 -13.25 27.30
N HIS A 216 -4.17 -14.30 27.20
CA HIS A 216 -2.75 -14.22 27.49
C HIS A 216 -1.91 -14.35 26.23
N ALA A 217 -1.08 -13.33 26.05
CA ALA A 217 0.04 -13.34 25.11
C ALA A 217 0.87 -14.63 25.18
N TRP A 218 0.93 -15.20 26.39
CA TRP A 218 1.82 -16.28 26.77
C TRP A 218 1.11 -17.64 26.94
N GLY A 219 -0.19 -17.71 26.68
CA GLY A 219 -0.95 -18.97 26.75
C GLY A 219 -0.74 -19.85 25.51
N PRO A 220 -0.86 -21.19 25.65
CA PRO A 220 -0.78 -22.09 24.50
C PRO A 220 -1.82 -21.71 23.46
N LYS A 221 -1.37 -21.49 22.23
CA LYS A 221 -2.23 -21.13 21.10
C LYS A 221 -2.78 -22.41 20.48
N VAL A 222 -4.08 -22.43 20.18
CA VAL A 222 -4.67 -23.50 19.36
C VAL A 222 -4.10 -23.40 17.96
N ALA A 223 -3.89 -24.52 17.27
CA ALA A 223 -3.46 -24.47 15.87
C ALA A 223 -4.52 -23.73 15.02
N PRO A 224 -4.10 -22.90 14.06
CA PRO A 224 -5.04 -22.31 13.10
C PRO A 224 -5.76 -23.43 12.35
N LYS A 225 -7.03 -23.19 12.04
CA LYS A 225 -7.83 -23.97 11.10
C LYS A 225 -7.88 -23.24 9.77
N ASP A 226 -7.76 -23.98 8.68
CA ASP A 226 -7.88 -23.41 7.34
C ASP A 226 -9.33 -22.97 7.06
N ILE A 227 -9.48 -21.96 6.22
CA ILE A 227 -10.79 -21.57 5.69
C ILE A 227 -11.12 -22.50 4.52
N ASP A 228 -12.07 -23.42 4.72
CA ASP A 228 -12.47 -24.36 3.67
C ASP A 228 -13.56 -23.78 2.76
N GLY A 229 -13.32 -23.80 1.46
CA GLY A 229 -14.28 -23.44 0.41
C GLY A 229 -14.41 -21.94 0.10
N VAL A 230 -13.67 -21.07 0.80
CA VAL A 230 -13.64 -19.62 0.54
C VAL A 230 -12.22 -19.08 0.66
N ARG A 231 -11.79 -18.33 -0.36
CA ARG A 231 -10.56 -17.53 -0.33
C ARG A 231 -10.91 -16.07 -0.17
N VAL A 232 -10.41 -15.46 0.89
CA VAL A 232 -10.63 -14.03 1.17
C VAL A 232 -9.34 -13.28 0.86
N ARG A 233 -9.44 -12.30 -0.04
CA ARG A 233 -8.38 -11.33 -0.29
C ARG A 233 -8.88 -9.95 0.06
N TYR A 234 -8.03 -9.15 0.68
CA TYR A 234 -8.33 -7.74 0.90
C TYR A 234 -7.06 -6.92 0.86
N ARG A 235 -7.23 -5.70 0.38
CA ARG A 235 -6.21 -4.70 0.19
C ARG A 235 -6.70 -3.41 0.79
N TYR A 236 -5.83 -2.74 1.50
CA TYR A 236 -6.06 -1.34 1.81
C TYR A 236 -4.92 -0.48 1.30
N LEU A 237 -5.29 0.73 0.94
CA LEU A 237 -4.40 1.79 0.50
C LEU A 237 -4.72 3.01 1.34
N ASP A 238 -3.87 3.29 2.32
CA ASP A 238 -3.89 4.53 3.10
C ASP A 238 -3.26 5.64 2.27
N ILE A 239 -3.99 6.75 2.08
CA ILE A 239 -3.54 7.94 1.35
C ILE A 239 -3.68 9.20 2.21
N THR A 240 -3.79 9.02 3.52
CA THR A 240 -3.86 10.11 4.50
C THR A 240 -2.52 10.81 4.56
N ALA A 241 -2.41 12.00 3.98
CA ALA A 241 -1.12 12.68 3.91
C ALA A 241 -0.59 13.07 5.29
N ARG A 242 -1.48 13.45 6.23
CA ARG A 242 -1.14 14.03 7.53
C ARG A 242 -2.14 13.61 8.60
N ALA A 243 -1.64 13.32 9.80
CA ALA A 243 -2.44 12.79 10.90
C ALA A 243 -3.57 13.72 11.40
N HIS A 244 -3.49 15.03 11.13
CA HIS A 244 -4.51 16.01 11.54
C HIS A 244 -5.46 16.42 10.41
N ASP A 245 -5.13 16.08 9.17
CA ASP A 245 -5.98 16.36 8.01
C ASP A 245 -7.06 15.27 7.89
N PRO A 246 -8.15 15.53 7.13
CA PRO A 246 -9.04 14.45 6.73
C PRO A 246 -8.22 13.38 6.02
N GLY A 247 -8.40 12.14 6.44
CA GLY A 247 -7.67 11.01 5.92
C GLY A 247 -8.60 9.97 5.38
N VAL A 248 -8.07 9.18 4.46
CA VAL A 248 -8.84 8.09 3.88
C VAL A 248 -8.01 6.85 3.63
N LEU A 249 -8.71 5.72 3.75
CA LEU A 249 -8.23 4.40 3.40
C LEU A 249 -9.15 3.86 2.32
N LEU A 250 -8.60 3.56 1.16
CA LEU A 250 -9.32 2.76 0.18
C LEU A 250 -9.23 1.30 0.63
N LEU A 251 -10.37 0.66 0.91
CA LEU A 251 -10.44 -0.77 1.16
C LEU A 251 -11.12 -1.47 -0.01
N GLU A 252 -10.40 -2.41 -0.59
CA GLU A 252 -10.82 -3.27 -1.69
C GLU A 252 -10.67 -4.72 -1.27
N GLY A 253 -11.59 -5.58 -1.66
CA GLY A 253 -11.39 -7.00 -1.42
C GLY A 253 -12.31 -7.86 -2.24
N SER A 254 -12.02 -9.16 -2.16
CA SER A 254 -12.82 -10.18 -2.79
C SER A 254 -12.95 -11.44 -1.95
N LEU A 255 -14.08 -12.10 -2.15
CA LEU A 255 -14.37 -13.43 -1.65
C LEU A 255 -14.56 -14.35 -2.86
N HIS A 256 -13.64 -15.27 -3.06
CA HIS A 256 -13.77 -16.31 -4.06
C HIS A 256 -14.26 -17.60 -3.42
N PHE A 257 -15.33 -18.18 -3.95
CA PHE A 257 -15.97 -19.36 -3.39
C PHE A 257 -15.58 -20.60 -4.21
N ASP A 258 -14.79 -21.50 -3.63
CA ASP A 258 -14.32 -22.69 -4.34
C ASP A 258 -15.43 -23.77 -4.47
N ARG A 259 -16.54 -23.62 -3.73
CA ARG A 259 -17.73 -24.48 -3.80
C ARG A 259 -19.01 -23.66 -3.66
N ALA A 260 -20.15 -24.25 -4.00
CA ALA A 260 -21.43 -23.62 -3.77
C ALA A 260 -21.71 -23.48 -2.26
N MET A 261 -22.20 -22.32 -1.83
CA MET A 261 -22.47 -22.01 -0.43
C MET A 261 -23.73 -21.15 -0.31
N LYS A 262 -24.55 -21.38 0.71
CA LYS A 262 -25.64 -20.47 1.05
C LYS A 262 -25.08 -19.38 1.95
N LEU A 263 -25.23 -18.10 1.63
CA LEU A 263 -24.92 -17.02 2.56
C LEU A 263 -26.20 -16.59 3.26
N ASN A 264 -26.23 -16.64 4.59
CA ASN A 264 -27.37 -16.19 5.39
C ASN A 264 -27.25 -14.70 5.75
N HIS A 265 -26.03 -14.27 6.05
CA HIS A 265 -25.67 -12.89 6.33
C HIS A 265 -24.20 -12.69 5.97
N LEU A 266 -23.84 -11.51 5.47
CA LEU A 266 -22.48 -11.17 5.11
C LEU A 266 -22.20 -9.74 5.53
N SER A 267 -21.62 -9.57 6.71
CA SER A 267 -21.07 -8.28 7.12
C SER A 267 -19.64 -8.21 6.61
N LEU A 268 -19.41 -7.32 5.65
CA LEU A 268 -18.07 -7.13 5.09
C LEU A 268 -17.13 -6.52 6.10
N PHE A 269 -17.62 -5.64 6.97
CA PHE A 269 -16.87 -5.12 8.11
C PHE A 269 -17.73 -4.34 9.10
N ASN A 270 -17.23 -4.20 10.33
CA ASN A 270 -17.64 -3.17 11.28
C ASN A 270 -16.55 -2.11 11.41
N VAL A 271 -16.96 -0.84 11.42
CA VAL A 271 -16.18 0.27 11.98
C VAL A 271 -16.75 0.52 13.37
N PHE A 272 -15.93 0.33 14.40
CA PHE A 272 -16.33 0.68 15.76
C PHE A 272 -15.51 1.86 16.25
N HIS A 273 -16.16 2.70 17.05
CA HIS A 273 -15.52 3.83 17.70
C HIS A 273 -15.55 3.61 19.22
N THR A 274 -14.37 3.57 19.85
CA THR A 274 -14.26 3.63 21.31
C THR A 274 -14.33 5.09 21.72
N SER A 275 -15.52 5.57 22.02
CA SER A 275 -15.67 6.81 22.75
C SER A 275 -15.82 6.52 24.24
N GLU A 276 -15.34 7.45 25.08
CA GLU A 276 -15.87 7.56 26.43
C GLU A 276 -17.35 7.97 26.36
N GLN A 277 -18.13 7.68 27.40
CA GLN A 277 -19.54 8.05 27.44
C GLN A 277 -19.68 9.59 27.27
N GLY A 278 -20.34 10.04 26.20
CA GLY A 278 -20.45 11.46 25.81
C GLY A 278 -19.55 11.90 24.64
N GLU A 279 -18.56 11.09 24.26
CA GLU A 279 -17.87 11.19 22.97
C GLU A 279 -18.55 10.24 21.97
N GLY A 280 -18.46 10.49 20.66
CA GLY A 280 -18.98 9.54 19.65
C GLY A 280 -20.51 9.37 19.53
N ASP A 281 -21.35 10.06 20.32
CA ASP A 281 -22.82 9.85 20.36
C ASP A 281 -23.58 10.37 19.14
N HIS A 282 -22.94 11.11 18.24
CA HIS A 282 -23.59 11.63 17.05
C HIS A 282 -23.31 10.72 15.85
N PHE A 283 -24.28 10.62 14.95
CA PHE A 283 -24.12 9.88 13.72
C PHE A 283 -24.80 10.58 12.54
N ALA A 284 -24.39 10.18 11.33
CA ALA A 284 -25.13 10.44 10.11
C ALA A 284 -25.08 9.19 9.23
N LEU A 285 -26.20 8.89 8.58
CA LEU A 285 -26.34 7.92 7.50
C LEU A 285 -27.04 8.64 6.35
N VAL A 286 -26.34 8.77 5.22
CA VAL A 286 -26.84 9.44 4.03
C VAL A 286 -26.71 8.51 2.84
N THR A 287 -27.85 7.99 2.39
CA THR A 287 -28.00 7.09 1.25
C THR A 287 -29.21 7.50 0.40
N PRO A 288 -29.39 6.93 -0.81
CA PRO A 288 -30.58 7.17 -1.62
C PRO A 288 -31.90 6.79 -0.93
N GLU A 289 -31.85 5.82 -0.01
CA GLU A 289 -33.03 5.29 0.69
C GLU A 289 -33.23 5.93 2.06
N THR A 290 -32.19 6.47 2.68
CA THR A 290 -32.21 6.89 4.07
C THR A 290 -31.30 8.07 4.29
N THR A 291 -31.84 9.15 4.84
CA THR A 291 -31.07 10.29 5.34
C THR A 291 -31.47 10.52 6.79
N VAL A 292 -30.59 10.18 7.71
CA VAL A 292 -30.82 10.34 9.15
C VAL A 292 -29.52 10.79 9.82
N SER A 293 -29.65 11.72 10.75
CA SER A 293 -28.57 12.12 11.65
C SER A 293 -29.14 12.47 13.01
N GLY A 294 -28.35 12.30 14.06
CA GLY A 294 -28.83 12.55 15.41
C GLY A 294 -27.81 12.15 16.46
N MET A 295 -28.21 12.33 17.71
CA MET A 295 -27.47 11.91 18.90
C MET A 295 -28.18 10.69 19.51
N VAL A 296 -27.43 9.64 19.83
CA VAL A 296 -28.00 8.39 20.36
C VAL A 296 -28.36 8.50 21.84
N ALA A 297 -27.71 9.39 22.59
CA ALA A 297 -28.00 9.68 24.01
C ALA A 297 -28.04 8.45 24.93
N GLY A 298 -27.25 7.40 24.61
CA GLY A 298 -27.16 6.18 25.40
C GLY A 298 -28.32 5.17 25.21
N GLU A 299 -29.24 5.42 24.28
CA GLU A 299 -30.33 4.50 23.97
C GLU A 299 -29.98 3.56 22.79
N PRO A 300 -30.48 2.32 22.74
CA PRO A 300 -30.33 1.49 21.56
C PRO A 300 -30.92 2.18 20.32
N PHE A 301 -30.14 2.25 19.25
CA PHE A 301 -30.56 2.83 17.97
C PHE A 301 -30.08 1.98 16.80
N GLY A 302 -30.81 2.03 15.70
CA GLY A 302 -30.41 1.42 14.44
C GLY A 302 -31.05 2.13 13.24
N ALA A 303 -30.24 2.46 12.24
CA ALA A 303 -30.70 2.85 10.92
C ALA A 303 -29.84 2.19 9.86
N GLY A 304 -30.42 1.86 8.72
CA GLY A 304 -29.69 1.26 7.62
C GLY A 304 -30.34 1.56 6.28
N GLY A 305 -29.52 1.54 5.24
CA GLY A 305 -29.97 1.83 3.88
C GLY A 305 -28.99 1.27 2.85
N ARG A 306 -29.50 0.96 1.67
CA ARG A 306 -28.66 0.62 0.53
C ARG A 306 -27.75 1.79 0.19
N MET A 307 -26.49 1.50 -0.05
CA MET A 307 -25.48 2.47 -0.43
C MET A 307 -25.36 2.51 -1.96
N GLY A 308 -25.23 3.73 -2.50
CA GLY A 308 -24.67 3.97 -3.83
C GLY A 308 -23.45 4.88 -3.75
N PRO A 309 -22.73 5.15 -4.87
CA PRO A 309 -21.56 6.01 -4.89
C PRO A 309 -21.77 7.34 -4.16
N GLY A 310 -20.90 7.62 -3.18
CA GLY A 310 -20.96 8.83 -2.38
C GLY A 310 -21.99 8.80 -1.25
N SER A 311 -22.70 7.69 -1.05
CA SER A 311 -23.41 7.44 0.21
C SER A 311 -22.39 7.26 1.33
N TYR A 312 -22.71 7.71 2.53
CA TYR A 312 -21.82 7.57 3.67
C TYR A 312 -22.55 7.29 4.97
N ALA A 313 -21.83 6.68 5.89
CA ALA A 313 -22.22 6.54 7.28
C ALA A 313 -21.04 6.97 8.15
N CYS A 314 -21.26 7.82 9.13
CA CYS A 314 -20.21 8.33 10.01
C CYS A 314 -20.70 8.56 11.43
N VAL A 315 -19.76 8.51 12.38
CA VAL A 315 -19.94 8.76 13.81
C VAL A 315 -19.07 9.93 14.26
N PHE A 316 -19.54 10.70 15.23
CA PHE A 316 -18.89 11.92 15.74
C PHE A 316 -19.06 12.10 17.25
N PRO A 317 -18.18 12.91 17.89
CA PRO A 317 -16.80 13.18 17.49
C PRO A 317 -15.89 12.02 17.94
N SER A 318 -14.78 11.80 17.23
CA SER A 318 -13.62 11.08 17.77
C SER A 318 -12.53 12.08 18.14
N LEU A 319 -11.53 11.61 18.91
CA LEU A 319 -10.26 12.33 19.10
C LEU A 319 -9.64 12.80 17.77
N TRP A 320 -9.90 12.07 16.68
CA TRP A 320 -9.40 12.32 15.33
C TRP A 320 -10.48 12.88 14.38
N GLY A 321 -11.58 13.40 14.94
CA GLY A 321 -12.71 13.92 14.18
C GLY A 321 -13.76 12.86 13.87
N SER A 322 -14.60 13.09 12.88
CA SER A 322 -15.56 12.09 12.43
C SER A 322 -14.87 10.84 11.91
N THR A 323 -15.55 9.70 11.94
CA THR A 323 -15.03 8.45 11.35
C THR A 323 -16.17 7.67 10.72
N GLY A 324 -15.90 7.00 9.61
CA GLY A 324 -16.93 6.26 8.92
C GLY A 324 -16.53 5.74 7.55
N ILE A 325 -17.53 5.52 6.72
CA ILE A 325 -17.42 4.90 5.41
C ILE A 325 -18.03 5.79 4.34
N ILE A 326 -17.51 5.69 3.12
CA ILE A 326 -18.13 6.23 1.91
C ILE A 326 -18.14 5.11 0.86
N ALA A 327 -19.30 4.83 0.28
CA ALA A 327 -19.42 3.82 -0.75
C ALA A 327 -18.89 4.33 -2.09
N LEU A 328 -18.19 3.45 -2.82
CA LEU A 328 -17.68 3.71 -4.17
C LEU A 328 -18.52 3.03 -5.26
N ASP A 329 -19.40 2.11 -4.88
CA ASP A 329 -20.26 1.32 -5.75
C ASP A 329 -21.67 1.11 -5.14
N ASP A 330 -22.56 0.47 -5.91
CA ASP A 330 -23.96 0.17 -5.53
C ASP A 330 -24.13 -1.22 -4.87
N GLY A 331 -23.03 -1.83 -4.41
CA GLY A 331 -22.97 -3.22 -3.97
C GLY A 331 -23.13 -3.44 -2.47
N SER A 332 -23.30 -2.39 -1.68
CA SER A 332 -23.29 -2.46 -0.22
C SER A 332 -24.53 -1.85 0.45
N ARG A 333 -24.77 -2.30 1.69
CA ARG A 333 -25.72 -1.72 2.64
C ARG A 333 -24.92 -1.29 3.86
N ALA A 334 -25.19 -0.09 4.35
CA ALA A 334 -24.63 0.39 5.61
C ALA A 334 -25.70 0.41 6.68
N GLU A 335 -25.31 0.09 7.90
CA GLU A 335 -26.14 0.16 9.09
C GLU A 335 -25.35 0.90 10.17
N VAL A 336 -25.93 1.97 10.70
CA VAL A 336 -25.43 2.63 11.90
C VAL A 336 -26.27 2.14 13.05
N TYR A 337 -25.63 1.56 14.07
CA TYR A 337 -26.31 1.07 15.25
C TYR A 337 -25.52 1.38 16.50
N SER A 338 -26.25 1.50 17.62
CA SER A 338 -25.66 1.70 18.93
C SER A 338 -25.97 0.54 19.83
N GLN A 339 -24.92 0.05 20.48
CA GLN A 339 -24.99 -0.86 21.60
C GLN A 339 -24.18 -0.22 22.72
N PRO A 340 -24.81 0.50 23.66
CA PRO A 340 -24.11 1.21 24.71
C PRO A 340 -23.03 0.33 25.38
N PRO A 341 -21.79 0.84 25.53
CA PRO A 341 -21.39 2.25 25.42
C PRO A 341 -20.88 2.68 24.03
N SER A 342 -21.11 1.93 22.95
CA SER A 342 -20.43 2.15 21.67
C SER A 342 -21.37 2.31 20.48
N ASN A 343 -20.94 3.15 19.53
CA ASN A 343 -21.58 3.30 18.23
C ASN A 343 -20.77 2.54 17.17
N HIS A 344 -21.51 1.87 16.30
CA HIS A 344 -20.99 0.98 15.28
C HIS A 344 -21.54 1.35 13.92
N ILE A 345 -20.71 1.19 12.91
CA ILE A 345 -21.12 1.21 11.51
C ILE A 345 -20.84 -0.19 10.96
N GLY A 346 -21.89 -0.94 10.70
CA GLY A 346 -21.82 -2.20 9.98
C GLY A 346 -21.98 -1.98 8.48
N VAL A 347 -21.21 -2.71 7.69
CA VAL A 347 -21.39 -2.77 6.24
C VAL A 347 -21.58 -4.20 5.80
N SER A 348 -22.54 -4.41 4.92
CA SER A 348 -22.88 -5.70 4.34
C SER A 348 -23.01 -5.60 2.83
N LEU A 349 -22.95 -6.72 2.11
CA LEU A 349 -23.36 -6.76 0.71
C LEU A 349 -24.88 -6.69 0.60
N VAL A 350 -25.37 -6.05 -0.47
CA VAL A 350 -26.78 -6.13 -0.83
C VAL A 350 -27.19 -7.55 -1.20
N ASP A 351 -28.49 -7.85 -1.12
CA ASP A 351 -29.10 -9.10 -1.58
C ASP A 351 -28.64 -10.38 -0.86
N VAL A 352 -28.29 -10.28 0.42
CA VAL A 352 -28.07 -11.44 1.31
C VAL A 352 -29.30 -11.60 2.22
N PRO A 353 -29.87 -12.80 2.41
CA PRO A 353 -29.34 -14.13 2.06
C PRO A 353 -29.45 -14.51 0.57
N ARG A 354 -28.44 -15.20 0.04
CA ARG A 354 -28.47 -15.80 -1.30
C ARG A 354 -27.57 -17.02 -1.45
N GLU A 355 -27.88 -17.85 -2.45
CA GLU A 355 -27.00 -18.95 -2.86
C GLU A 355 -25.86 -18.41 -3.73
N ILE A 356 -24.64 -18.81 -3.38
CA ILE A 356 -23.40 -18.50 -4.08
C ILE A 356 -22.94 -19.75 -4.83
N LYS A 357 -22.56 -19.57 -6.10
CA LYS A 357 -22.08 -20.68 -6.93
C LYS A 357 -20.60 -20.94 -6.70
N ALA A 358 -20.17 -22.18 -6.94
CA ALA A 358 -18.74 -22.48 -7.05
C ALA A 358 -18.10 -21.63 -8.16
N GLY A 359 -16.94 -21.06 -7.89
CA GLY A 359 -16.20 -20.13 -8.74
C GLY A 359 -16.71 -18.68 -8.70
N GLU A 360 -17.82 -18.40 -8.01
CA GLU A 360 -18.32 -17.02 -7.88
C GLU A 360 -17.36 -16.18 -7.05
N GLU A 361 -17.19 -14.91 -7.45
CA GLU A 361 -16.36 -13.94 -6.75
C GLU A 361 -17.22 -12.74 -6.35
N LEU A 362 -17.27 -12.44 -5.05
CA LEU A 362 -17.87 -11.23 -4.53
C LEU A 362 -16.79 -10.19 -4.34
N ARG A 363 -16.98 -9.00 -4.90
CA ARG A 363 -16.04 -7.89 -4.75
C ARG A 363 -16.70 -6.76 -3.98
N TYR A 364 -15.91 -6.05 -3.20
CA TYR A 364 -16.34 -4.89 -2.46
C TYR A 364 -15.29 -3.80 -2.51
N ARG A 365 -15.75 -2.56 -2.50
CA ARG A 365 -14.88 -1.39 -2.52
C ARG A 365 -15.54 -0.21 -1.81
N TYR A 366 -14.85 0.36 -0.83
CA TYR A 366 -15.31 1.53 -0.10
C TYR A 366 -14.13 2.33 0.43
N VAL A 367 -14.41 3.57 0.79
CA VAL A 367 -13.47 4.46 1.45
C VAL A 367 -13.80 4.50 2.92
N LEU A 368 -12.82 4.22 3.77
CA LEU A 368 -12.88 4.60 5.17
C LEU A 368 -12.36 6.02 5.26
N MET A 369 -13.09 6.91 5.90
CA MET A 369 -12.70 8.30 6.05
C MET A 369 -12.68 8.66 7.53
N HIS A 370 -11.71 9.48 7.91
CA HIS A 370 -11.79 10.27 9.13
C HIS A 370 -11.71 11.76 8.80
N GLY A 371 -12.35 12.56 9.61
CA GLY A 371 -12.30 14.02 9.51
C GLY A 371 -11.05 14.61 10.16
N ARG A 372 -11.10 15.92 10.42
CA ARG A 372 -10.00 16.62 11.10
C ARG A 372 -9.97 16.35 12.59
N ALA A 373 -8.78 16.20 13.14
CA ALA A 373 -8.60 16.11 14.58
C ALA A 373 -9.19 17.35 15.29
N GLY A 374 -10.01 17.13 16.31
CA GLY A 374 -10.69 18.19 17.06
C GLY A 374 -11.89 18.84 16.37
N GLU A 375 -12.35 18.34 15.22
CA GLU A 375 -13.59 18.86 14.62
C GLU A 375 -14.82 18.51 15.46
N GLY A 376 -15.79 19.43 15.49
CA GLY A 376 -17.11 19.16 16.06
C GLY A 376 -17.98 18.28 15.15
N PRO A 377 -19.10 17.72 15.66
CA PRO A 377 -20.03 16.94 14.84
C PRO A 377 -20.56 17.70 13.63
N ASN A 378 -20.15 17.32 12.42
CA ASN A 378 -20.52 18.02 11.19
C ASN A 378 -20.31 17.15 9.94
N THR A 379 -21.32 17.08 9.07
CA THR A 379 -21.24 16.30 7.83
C THR A 379 -20.64 17.07 6.65
N SER A 380 -20.28 18.36 6.79
CA SER A 380 -19.85 19.15 5.63
C SER A 380 -18.58 18.59 4.96
N GLU A 381 -17.63 18.04 5.71
CA GLU A 381 -16.42 17.43 5.14
C GLU A 381 -16.76 16.17 4.33
N TRP A 382 -17.68 15.34 4.82
CA TRP A 382 -18.19 14.15 4.13
C TRP A 382 -18.92 14.51 2.83
N GLU A 383 -19.76 15.55 2.88
CA GLU A 383 -20.47 16.06 1.71
C GLU A 383 -19.50 16.66 0.68
N GLN A 384 -18.54 17.46 1.13
CA GLN A 384 -17.49 18.00 0.26
C GLN A 384 -16.66 16.89 -0.36
N PHE A 385 -16.35 15.83 0.38
CA PHE A 385 -15.68 14.65 -0.14
C PHE A 385 -16.51 13.99 -1.26
N ALA A 386 -17.76 13.63 -0.99
CA ALA A 386 -18.62 12.97 -1.95
C ALA A 386 -18.79 13.79 -3.25
N VAL A 387 -18.93 15.12 -3.13
CA VAL A 387 -19.10 16.01 -4.29
C VAL A 387 -17.77 16.24 -5.02
N ARG A 388 -16.74 16.72 -4.33
CA ARG A 388 -15.48 17.18 -4.96
C ARG A 388 -14.63 16.02 -5.50
N MET A 389 -14.75 14.82 -4.91
CA MET A 389 -14.13 13.60 -5.43
C MET A 389 -14.96 12.93 -6.55
N GLY A 390 -16.08 13.52 -6.98
CA GLY A 390 -16.87 13.05 -8.11
C GLY A 390 -17.75 11.82 -7.83
N LEU A 391 -17.98 11.47 -6.57
CA LEU A 391 -18.87 10.37 -6.21
C LEU A 391 -20.34 10.74 -6.46
N ARG A 392 -20.69 12.03 -6.30
CA ARG A 392 -22.01 12.59 -6.63
C ARG A 392 -21.98 13.53 -7.84
N GLY A 393 -21.32 13.13 -8.92
CA GLY A 393 -21.30 13.88 -10.18
C GLY A 393 -19.94 13.92 -10.85
N LYS A 394 -19.53 15.10 -11.31
CA LYS A 394 -18.19 15.35 -11.85
C LYS A 394 -17.24 15.73 -10.70
N PRO A 395 -16.00 15.23 -10.67
CA PRO A 395 -15.01 15.68 -9.70
C PRO A 395 -14.66 17.16 -9.92
N ALA A 396 -14.08 17.79 -8.89
CA ALA A 396 -13.69 19.20 -8.95
C ALA A 396 -12.45 19.47 -9.81
N TYR A 397 -11.78 18.42 -10.31
CA TYR A 397 -10.62 18.51 -11.19
C TYR A 397 -10.95 17.97 -12.59
N GLU A 398 -10.18 18.38 -13.58
CA GLU A 398 -10.23 17.88 -14.95
C GLU A 398 -8.86 17.33 -15.37
N VAL A 399 -8.88 16.30 -16.22
CA VAL A 399 -7.68 15.84 -16.93
C VAL A 399 -7.72 16.37 -18.35
N LYS A 400 -6.69 17.12 -18.73
CA LYS A 400 -6.56 17.82 -20.02
C LYS A 400 -5.31 17.37 -20.75
N ASP A 401 -5.23 17.73 -22.03
CA ASP A 401 -4.01 17.63 -22.84
C ASP A 401 -3.34 16.26 -22.81
N VAL A 402 -4.12 15.18 -22.73
CA VAL A 402 -3.61 13.81 -22.75
C VAL A 402 -2.86 13.58 -24.07
N LYS A 403 -1.54 13.33 -23.97
CA LYS A 403 -0.65 13.04 -25.11
C LYS A 403 -0.28 11.57 -25.21
N LEU A 404 -0.35 10.84 -24.09
CA LEU A 404 -0.01 9.42 -24.01
C LEU A 404 -0.89 8.73 -22.96
N GLY A 405 -1.39 7.54 -23.27
CA GLY A 405 -2.27 6.76 -22.40
C GLY A 405 -3.72 7.24 -22.40
N ASN A 406 -4.53 6.64 -21.53
CA ASN A 406 -5.97 6.92 -21.39
C ASN A 406 -6.33 7.17 -19.93
N VAL A 407 -7.36 7.98 -19.71
CA VAL A 407 -8.04 8.11 -18.41
C VAL A 407 -9.20 7.14 -18.40
N THR A 408 -9.17 6.16 -17.50
CA THR A 408 -10.20 5.12 -17.39
C THR A 408 -11.18 5.38 -16.25
N GLY A 409 -10.83 6.24 -15.29
CA GLY A 409 -11.68 6.61 -14.18
C GLY A 409 -11.25 7.94 -13.53
N THR A 410 -12.22 8.70 -13.01
CA THR A 410 -11.98 9.99 -12.34
C THR A 410 -12.75 10.16 -11.04
N LYS A 411 -13.47 9.11 -10.61
CA LYS A 411 -14.29 9.15 -9.40
C LYS A 411 -13.50 8.57 -8.24
N PHE A 412 -13.22 9.40 -7.24
CA PHE A 412 -12.35 9.15 -6.10
C PHE A 412 -10.88 8.85 -6.48
N LEU A 413 -10.61 7.81 -7.27
CA LEU A 413 -9.31 7.58 -7.88
C LEU A 413 -9.27 8.20 -9.28
N LEU A 414 -8.14 8.83 -9.61
CA LEU A 414 -7.74 9.01 -10.99
C LEU A 414 -7.12 7.70 -11.50
N GLU A 415 -7.82 6.99 -12.37
CA GLU A 415 -7.36 5.73 -12.95
C GLU A 415 -6.81 5.98 -14.35
N LEU A 416 -5.56 5.58 -14.54
CA LEU A 416 -4.77 5.81 -15.76
C LEU A 416 -4.38 4.47 -16.36
N GLU A 417 -4.62 4.33 -17.66
CA GLU A 417 -4.11 3.22 -18.46
C GLU A 417 -2.95 3.73 -19.32
N PRO A 418 -1.73 3.21 -19.13
CA PRO A 418 -0.56 3.66 -19.88
C PRO A 418 -0.64 3.26 -21.36
N ALA A 419 -0.11 4.09 -22.25
CA ALA A 419 0.29 3.69 -23.59
C ALA A 419 1.81 3.78 -23.69
N GLU A 420 2.45 2.84 -24.37
CA GLU A 420 3.93 2.76 -24.43
C GLU A 420 4.60 2.84 -23.04
N GLY A 421 3.99 2.18 -22.04
CA GLY A 421 4.54 2.13 -20.69
C GLY A 421 4.43 3.42 -19.88
N GLY A 422 3.66 4.43 -20.32
CA GLY A 422 3.37 5.61 -19.49
C GLY A 422 2.06 6.33 -19.84
N PHE A 423 1.68 7.25 -18.98
CA PHE A 423 0.62 8.24 -19.18
C PHE A 423 1.25 9.63 -19.18
N ALA A 424 0.78 10.52 -20.05
CA ALA A 424 1.16 11.93 -20.08
C ALA A 424 -0.05 12.83 -20.35
N GLY A 425 -0.27 13.81 -19.47
CA GLY A 425 -1.39 14.75 -19.56
C GLY A 425 -1.29 15.85 -18.50
N ALA A 426 -2.35 16.63 -18.31
CA ALA A 426 -2.41 17.67 -17.29
C ALA A 426 -3.59 17.47 -16.34
N VAL A 427 -3.37 17.63 -15.04
CA VAL A 427 -4.42 17.67 -14.01
C VAL A 427 -4.60 19.11 -13.56
N THR A 428 -5.83 19.64 -13.62
CA THR A 428 -6.09 21.03 -13.23
C THR A 428 -5.93 21.26 -11.73
N HIS A 429 -5.66 22.52 -11.35
CA HIS A 429 -5.79 22.95 -9.96
C HIS A 429 -7.21 22.67 -9.44
N ALA A 430 -7.29 22.13 -8.22
CA ALA A 430 -8.56 21.89 -7.53
C ALA A 430 -8.35 21.87 -6.02
N ASP A 431 -9.30 22.44 -5.28
CA ASP A 431 -9.35 22.37 -3.83
C ASP A 431 -10.02 21.06 -3.39
N LEU A 432 -9.28 19.96 -3.44
CA LEU A 432 -9.78 18.65 -3.02
C LEU A 432 -9.64 18.47 -1.50
N PRO A 433 -10.58 17.74 -0.86
CA PRO A 433 -10.53 17.50 0.58
C PRO A 433 -9.35 16.61 1.01
N ILE A 434 -8.79 15.85 0.07
CA ILE A 434 -7.57 15.05 0.22
C ILE A 434 -6.67 15.25 -1.01
N ARG A 435 -5.41 14.81 -0.94
CA ARG A 435 -4.57 14.66 -2.14
C ARG A 435 -5.26 13.68 -3.09
N LEU A 436 -5.30 13.98 -4.38
CA LEU A 436 -5.91 13.13 -5.40
C LEU A 436 -5.14 11.81 -5.51
N PRO A 437 -5.71 10.66 -5.13
CA PRO A 437 -5.06 9.38 -5.35
C PRO A 437 -5.11 9.00 -6.83
N VAL A 438 -3.98 8.49 -7.32
CA VAL A 438 -3.79 8.09 -8.71
C VAL A 438 -3.36 6.63 -8.77
N ARG A 439 -3.98 5.88 -9.68
CA ARG A 439 -3.70 4.48 -9.96
C ARG A 439 -3.28 4.35 -11.42
N VAL A 440 -2.16 3.66 -11.67
CA VAL A 440 -1.67 3.37 -13.02
C VAL A 440 -1.61 1.85 -13.23
N SER A 441 -2.40 1.33 -14.16
CA SER A 441 -2.49 -0.12 -14.42
C SER A 441 -1.36 -0.62 -15.33
N SER A 442 -1.24 -1.94 -15.46
CA SER A 442 -0.39 -2.61 -16.46
C SER A 442 1.11 -2.26 -16.40
N MET A 443 1.63 -2.01 -15.20
CA MET A 443 3.06 -1.72 -14.97
C MET A 443 3.91 -3.00 -14.97
N ASN A 444 5.09 -2.94 -15.56
CA ASN A 444 6.09 -4.01 -15.45
C ASN A 444 6.80 -3.93 -14.08
N PRO A 445 6.64 -4.94 -13.19
CA PRO A 445 7.25 -4.92 -11.86
C PRO A 445 8.78 -5.01 -11.83
N ASN A 446 9.41 -5.31 -12.97
CA ASN A 446 10.87 -5.37 -13.10
C ASN A 446 11.47 -4.00 -13.43
N TRP A 447 10.64 -3.00 -13.76
CA TRP A 447 11.09 -1.67 -14.16
C TRP A 447 10.68 -0.64 -13.12
N THR A 448 11.45 0.43 -13.00
CA THR A 448 11.08 1.56 -12.12
C THR A 448 9.78 2.17 -12.61
N PHE A 449 8.82 2.29 -11.70
CA PHE A 449 7.65 3.14 -11.88
C PHE A 449 7.88 4.46 -11.16
N ALA A 450 7.38 5.52 -11.78
CA ALA A 450 7.46 6.84 -11.20
C ALA A 450 6.50 7.81 -11.86
N TRP A 451 6.35 8.96 -11.22
CA TRP A 451 5.67 10.09 -11.81
C TRP A 451 6.54 11.35 -11.78
N PHE A 452 6.32 12.23 -12.75
CA PHE A 452 6.96 13.54 -12.83
C PHE A 452 5.91 14.63 -12.87
N ASP A 453 6.16 15.67 -12.09
CA ASP A 453 5.61 16.99 -12.37
C ASP A 453 6.56 17.71 -13.33
N LEU A 454 6.19 17.74 -14.61
CA LEU A 454 7.01 18.26 -15.71
C LEU A 454 7.22 19.78 -15.62
N ASP A 455 6.30 20.52 -15.01
CA ASP A 455 6.43 21.97 -14.85
C ASP A 455 7.36 22.31 -13.69
N ARG A 456 7.24 21.56 -12.58
CA ARG A 456 8.07 21.75 -11.38
C ARG A 456 9.44 21.05 -11.49
N LYS A 457 9.62 20.19 -12.50
CA LYS A 457 10.79 19.31 -12.67
C LYS A 457 11.04 18.47 -11.41
N GLU A 458 9.96 17.94 -10.85
CA GLU A 458 9.99 17.10 -9.67
C GLU A 458 9.72 15.64 -10.08
N TRP A 459 10.55 14.74 -9.58
CA TRP A 459 10.56 13.32 -9.89
C TRP A 459 10.26 12.52 -8.64
N TYR A 460 9.39 11.52 -8.76
CA TYR A 460 8.90 10.72 -7.65
C TYR A 460 8.80 9.25 -8.07
N PRO A 461 9.83 8.44 -7.77
CA PRO A 461 9.73 7.01 -7.97
C PRO A 461 8.80 6.41 -6.92
N SER A 462 8.05 5.39 -7.32
CA SER A 462 7.05 4.75 -6.47
C SER A 462 7.04 3.24 -6.69
N ALA A 463 6.53 2.53 -5.69
CA ALA A 463 6.39 1.08 -5.73
C ALA A 463 5.37 0.63 -6.79
N ILE A 464 5.59 -0.57 -7.32
CA ILE A 464 4.61 -1.30 -8.12
C ILE A 464 4.09 -2.43 -7.27
N ASP A 465 2.76 -2.54 -7.16
CA ASP A 465 2.15 -3.79 -6.76
C ASP A 465 2.48 -4.86 -7.80
N ARG A 466 3.35 -5.80 -7.44
CA ARG A 466 3.81 -6.86 -8.34
C ARG A 466 2.70 -7.81 -8.76
N GLU A 467 1.71 -8.02 -7.89
CA GLU A 467 0.63 -8.97 -8.15
C GLU A 467 -0.39 -8.36 -9.10
N THR A 468 -0.82 -7.12 -8.85
CA THR A 468 -1.80 -6.45 -9.73
C THR A 468 -1.18 -5.58 -10.81
N ARG A 469 0.16 -5.51 -10.87
CA ARG A 469 0.89 -4.69 -11.84
C ARG A 469 0.43 -3.24 -11.82
N THR A 470 0.31 -2.67 -10.62
CA THR A 470 -0.31 -1.36 -10.41
C THR A 470 0.64 -0.41 -9.71
N GLY A 471 0.86 0.78 -10.27
CA GLY A 471 1.54 1.88 -9.60
C GLY A 471 0.54 2.78 -8.86
N PHE A 472 0.92 3.31 -7.70
CA PHE A 472 0.10 4.22 -6.89
C PHE A 472 0.89 5.45 -6.47
N PHE A 473 0.21 6.61 -6.43
CA PHE A 473 0.73 7.86 -5.86
C PHE A 473 -0.40 8.84 -5.56
N THR A 474 -0.09 9.98 -4.94
CA THR A 474 -1.06 11.05 -4.70
C THR A 474 -0.58 12.39 -5.26
N LEU A 475 -1.52 13.22 -5.73
CA LEU A 475 -1.27 14.57 -6.23
C LEU A 475 -1.91 15.61 -5.33
N ASP A 476 -1.15 16.62 -4.90
CA ASP A 476 -1.70 17.76 -4.17
C ASP A 476 -2.18 18.84 -5.15
N THR A 477 -3.41 18.68 -5.64
CA THR A 477 -4.03 19.58 -6.63
C THR A 477 -4.22 21.02 -6.13
N ARG A 478 -4.04 21.28 -4.82
CA ARG A 478 -4.07 22.61 -4.21
C ARG A 478 -2.79 23.41 -4.52
N ARG A 479 -1.70 22.73 -4.89
CA ARG A 479 -0.42 23.38 -5.30
C ARG A 479 -0.47 23.98 -6.70
N GLY A 480 -1.57 23.81 -7.42
CA GLY A 480 -1.77 24.30 -8.78
C GLY A 480 -2.06 23.16 -9.76
N ALA A 481 -2.05 23.49 -11.06
CA ALA A 481 -2.12 22.46 -12.09
C ALA A 481 -0.82 21.63 -12.11
N HIS A 482 -0.92 20.40 -12.59
CA HIS A 482 0.20 19.46 -12.74
C HIS A 482 0.27 18.99 -14.19
N ARG A 483 1.37 19.28 -14.88
CA ARG A 483 1.70 18.59 -16.13
C ARG A 483 2.41 17.29 -15.79
N LEU A 484 1.72 16.17 -15.94
CA LEU A 484 2.05 14.89 -15.35
C LEU A 484 2.61 13.93 -16.41
N PHE A 485 3.71 13.24 -16.06
CA PHE A 485 4.02 11.90 -16.57
C PHE A 485 3.83 10.89 -15.44
N ALA A 486 3.30 9.70 -15.73
CA ALA A 486 3.30 8.57 -14.79
C ALA A 486 3.51 7.24 -15.52
N GLY A 487 4.53 6.47 -15.16
CA GLY A 487 4.87 5.21 -15.82
C GLY A 487 6.35 4.83 -15.72
N HIS A 488 6.83 4.10 -16.72
CA HIS A 488 8.23 3.71 -16.87
C HIS A 488 9.00 4.75 -17.66
N PRO A 489 10.00 5.45 -17.07
CA PRO A 489 10.78 6.45 -17.79
C PRO A 489 11.67 5.85 -18.88
N VAL A 490 12.12 4.62 -18.67
CA VAL A 490 12.94 3.85 -19.60
C VAL A 490 12.18 2.57 -19.94
N LEU A 491 12.10 2.28 -21.23
CA LEU A 491 11.40 1.13 -21.78
C LEU A 491 12.40 0.16 -22.39
N ALA A 492 12.07 -1.13 -22.36
CA ALA A 492 12.79 -2.16 -23.10
C ALA A 492 11.79 -3.04 -23.89
N ASP A 493 12.25 -3.65 -24.97
CA ASP A 493 11.49 -4.68 -25.70
C ASP A 493 11.46 -6.04 -24.98
N ASN A 494 12.40 -6.29 -24.06
CA ASN A 494 12.43 -7.47 -23.21
C ASN A 494 11.90 -7.16 -21.79
N PRO A 495 10.74 -7.72 -21.37
CA PRO A 495 10.15 -7.42 -20.06
C PRO A 495 10.91 -8.02 -18.86
N ASP A 496 11.83 -8.96 -19.11
CA ASP A 496 12.55 -9.67 -18.05
C ASP A 496 13.83 -8.95 -17.63
N VAL A 497 14.26 -7.88 -18.33
CA VAL A 497 15.35 -7.03 -17.83
C VAL A 497 14.88 -6.25 -16.61
N HIS A 498 15.72 -6.19 -15.58
CA HIS A 498 15.48 -5.36 -14.42
C HIS A 498 16.02 -3.96 -14.69
N ILE A 499 15.18 -2.92 -14.58
CA ILE A 499 15.54 -1.53 -14.88
C ILE A 499 15.33 -0.66 -13.65
N SER A 500 16.43 -0.16 -13.07
CA SER A 500 16.38 0.82 -11.98
C SER A 500 16.80 2.20 -12.44
N VAL A 501 15.90 3.18 -12.33
CA VAL A 501 16.18 4.58 -12.67
C VAL A 501 16.69 5.31 -11.44
N LEU A 502 17.87 5.92 -11.58
CA LEU A 502 18.64 6.61 -10.53
C LEU A 502 18.79 8.11 -10.82
N SER A 503 17.84 8.69 -11.56
CA SER A 503 17.90 10.10 -11.97
C SER A 503 17.65 11.06 -10.81
N ASP A 504 18.25 12.25 -10.88
CA ASP A 504 17.89 13.41 -10.03
C ASP A 504 16.73 14.24 -10.62
N GLY A 505 16.22 13.84 -11.80
CA GLY A 505 15.10 14.46 -12.50
C GLY A 505 15.41 15.76 -13.23
N LYS A 506 16.69 16.21 -13.31
CA LYS A 506 17.01 17.56 -13.80
C LYS A 506 17.50 17.64 -15.24
N SER A 507 18.43 16.76 -15.64
CA SER A 507 19.08 16.84 -16.96
C SER A 507 19.40 15.50 -17.60
N GLU A 508 19.55 14.45 -16.80
CA GLU A 508 19.93 13.12 -17.27
C GLU A 508 19.10 12.05 -16.56
N ILE A 509 18.54 11.11 -17.33
CA ILE A 509 17.98 9.89 -16.81
C ILE A 509 19.04 8.79 -16.88
N ARG A 510 19.56 8.40 -15.71
CA ARG A 510 20.45 7.25 -15.55
C ARG A 510 19.60 6.02 -15.22
N ALA A 511 19.81 4.92 -15.94
CA ALA A 511 19.19 3.64 -15.65
C ALA A 511 20.25 2.54 -15.52
N ASP A 512 20.14 1.72 -14.48
CA ASP A 512 20.91 0.50 -14.30
C ASP A 512 20.05 -0.68 -14.78
N LEU A 513 20.55 -1.39 -15.78
CA LEU A 513 19.92 -2.57 -16.38
C LEU A 513 20.59 -3.81 -15.81
N ASN A 514 19.83 -4.84 -15.42
CA ASN A 514 20.39 -6.10 -14.96
C ASN A 514 19.65 -7.30 -15.56
N ASN A 515 20.41 -8.23 -16.14
CA ASN A 515 19.88 -9.51 -16.61
C ASN A 515 19.91 -10.53 -15.45
N VAL A 516 18.78 -10.74 -14.79
CA VAL A 516 18.67 -11.69 -13.67
C VAL A 516 18.50 -13.15 -14.13
N THR A 517 18.29 -13.39 -15.43
CA THR A 517 18.01 -14.72 -15.99
C THR A 517 19.29 -15.54 -16.15
N ASP A 518 19.16 -16.84 -16.46
CA ASP A 518 20.30 -17.73 -16.71
C ASP A 518 20.89 -17.62 -18.12
N LYS A 519 20.22 -16.92 -19.05
CA LYS A 519 20.60 -16.84 -20.45
C LYS A 519 21.02 -15.41 -20.83
N PRO A 520 21.93 -15.23 -21.79
CA PRO A 520 22.14 -13.92 -22.39
C PRO A 520 20.83 -13.37 -22.95
N MET A 521 20.66 -12.04 -22.91
CA MET A 521 19.53 -11.35 -23.51
C MET A 521 19.99 -10.26 -24.45
N THR A 522 19.36 -10.20 -25.62
CA THR A 522 19.42 -9.04 -26.51
C THR A 522 18.21 -8.17 -26.20
N LEU A 523 18.41 -6.86 -26.07
CA LEU A 523 17.32 -5.92 -25.86
C LEU A 523 17.59 -4.57 -26.53
N THR A 524 16.50 -3.87 -26.80
CA THR A 524 16.47 -2.48 -27.26
C THR A 524 15.89 -1.63 -26.13
N ILE A 525 16.69 -0.70 -25.61
CA ILE A 525 16.21 0.28 -24.63
C ILE A 525 15.90 1.63 -25.29
N ARG A 526 14.96 2.37 -24.72
CA ARG A 526 14.69 3.75 -25.12
C ARG A 526 14.14 4.57 -23.95
N LEU A 527 14.30 5.88 -24.02
CA LEU A 527 13.54 6.80 -23.18
C LEU A 527 12.05 6.74 -23.56
N ASN A 528 11.17 6.88 -22.57
CA ASN A 528 9.74 7.03 -22.82
C ASN A 528 9.50 8.30 -23.67
N PRO A 529 8.71 8.23 -24.76
CA PRO A 529 8.53 9.35 -25.69
C PRO A 529 7.91 10.58 -25.03
N ALA A 530 7.15 10.41 -23.94
CA ALA A 530 6.60 11.53 -23.18
C ALA A 530 7.67 12.33 -22.42
N LEU A 531 8.86 11.78 -22.21
CA LEU A 531 9.98 12.42 -21.51
C LEU A 531 11.06 12.95 -22.47
N GLY A 532 10.93 12.71 -23.77
CA GLY A 532 11.85 13.20 -24.79
C GLY A 532 12.11 12.19 -25.90
N THR A 533 12.91 12.62 -26.88
CA THR A 533 13.34 11.77 -27.99
C THR A 533 14.78 11.31 -27.74
N SER A 534 14.99 10.00 -27.79
CA SER A 534 16.33 9.41 -27.81
C SER A 534 16.36 8.27 -28.81
N ALA A 535 17.48 8.11 -29.51
CA ALA A 535 17.67 6.95 -30.37
C ALA A 535 17.63 5.67 -29.50
N PRO A 536 16.86 4.65 -29.88
CA PRO A 536 16.90 3.37 -29.19
C PRO A 536 18.33 2.81 -29.18
N GLN A 537 18.76 2.26 -28.03
CA GLN A 537 20.08 1.66 -27.89
C GLN A 537 19.91 0.14 -27.87
N GLN A 538 20.51 -0.53 -28.85
CA GLN A 538 20.54 -1.98 -28.91
C GLN A 538 21.72 -2.51 -28.11
N MET A 539 21.51 -3.55 -27.31
CA MET A 539 22.58 -4.16 -26.54
C MET A 539 22.31 -5.62 -26.20
N GLU A 540 23.40 -6.32 -25.91
CA GLU A 540 23.39 -7.65 -25.32
C GLU A 540 23.87 -7.56 -23.88
N LEU A 541 23.16 -8.24 -22.99
CA LEU A 541 23.53 -8.44 -21.59
C LEU A 541 23.74 -9.92 -21.33
N ALA A 542 24.95 -10.29 -20.90
CA ALA A 542 25.22 -11.63 -20.39
C ALA A 542 24.36 -11.93 -19.15
N SER A 543 24.19 -13.21 -18.81
CA SER A 543 23.51 -13.61 -17.57
C SER A 543 24.24 -13.02 -16.34
N GLY A 544 23.53 -12.30 -15.49
CA GLY A 544 24.09 -11.59 -14.35
C GLY A 544 24.83 -10.30 -14.70
N GLU A 545 24.81 -9.84 -15.95
CA GLU A 545 25.40 -8.55 -16.32
C GLU A 545 24.55 -7.39 -15.80
N MET A 546 25.23 -6.35 -15.30
CA MET A 546 24.63 -5.05 -15.01
C MET A 546 25.29 -3.98 -15.87
N ARG A 547 24.49 -3.14 -16.55
CA ARG A 547 24.97 -2.05 -17.38
C ARG A 547 24.22 -0.77 -17.09
N THR A 548 24.95 0.32 -16.90
CA THR A 548 24.38 1.65 -16.74
C THR A 548 24.27 2.32 -18.11
N VAL A 549 23.13 2.93 -18.35
CA VAL A 549 22.80 3.69 -19.56
C VAL A 549 22.31 5.07 -19.16
N LYS A 550 22.50 6.03 -20.06
CA LYS A 550 22.20 7.44 -19.84
C LYS A 550 21.36 7.96 -20.99
N PHE A 551 20.34 8.73 -20.66
CA PHE A 551 19.49 9.43 -21.61
C PHE A 551 19.51 10.92 -21.28
N ALA A 552 19.76 11.74 -22.29
CA ALA A 552 19.53 13.18 -22.16
C ALA A 552 18.03 13.42 -21.96
N TYR A 553 17.69 14.20 -20.95
CA TYR A 553 16.32 14.57 -20.63
C TYR A 553 16.11 16.05 -20.94
N SER A 554 15.16 16.36 -21.82
CA SER A 554 14.65 17.70 -22.04
C SER A 554 13.14 17.68 -21.83
N ALA A 555 12.70 18.19 -20.68
CA ALA A 555 11.28 18.45 -20.45
C ALA A 555 10.82 19.49 -21.47
N ASN A 556 10.20 19.04 -22.57
CA ASN A 556 9.60 19.93 -23.57
C ASN A 556 8.31 20.56 -23.05
#